data_AF-A0A6J7KDZ5-F1
#
_entry.id   AF-A0A6J7KDZ5-F1
#
_cell.length_a   1.000
_cell.length_b   1.000
_cell.length_c   1.000
_cell.angle_alpha   90.00
_cell.angle_beta   90.00
_cell.angle_gamma   90.00
#
_symmetry.space_group_name_H-M   'P 1'
#
loop_
_entity.id
_entity.type
_entity.pdbx_description
1 polymer ?
#
loop_
_entity_poly.entity_id
_entity_poly.type
_entity_poly.pdbx_seq_one_letter_code
_entity_poly.pdbx_strand_id
1 'polypeptide(L)'
;MKARSQAESGLSGALGLLLNDGHFVSGSIEKDLLRELSELTDKIRIAIALHVDAVNRTQMVRAKPVFRIFRLAGSAPLPVTYEFEADVL
;
A
#
# COMPACT_ATOMS: atom_id res chain seq x y z
N MET A 1 0.17 -6.46 -14.63
CA MET A 1 -0.40 -5.83 -13.43
C MET A 1 -1.06 -6.83 -12.48
N LYS A 2 -2.01 -7.66 -12.96
CA LYS A 2 -2.70 -8.66 -12.14
C LYS A 2 -1.77 -9.62 -11.37
N ALA A 3 -0.73 -10.12 -12.02
CA ALA A 3 0.28 -10.99 -11.38
C ALA A 3 1.03 -10.30 -10.22
N ARG A 4 1.33 -9.00 -10.34
CA ARG A 4 1.98 -8.22 -9.27
C ARG A 4 1.02 -8.02 -8.09
N SER A 5 -0.22 -7.62 -8.36
CA SER A 5 -1.25 -7.44 -7.32
C SER A 5 -1.50 -8.72 -6.52
N GLN A 6 -1.55 -9.87 -7.22
CA GLN A 6 -1.68 -11.17 -6.57
C GLN A 6 -0.46 -11.54 -5.72
N ALA A 7 0.75 -11.27 -6.21
CA ALA A 7 1.98 -11.52 -5.46
C ALA A 7 2.08 -10.62 -4.22
N GLU A 8 1.76 -9.33 -4.34
CA GLU A 8 1.79 -8.38 -3.23
C GLU A 8 0.71 -8.67 -2.18
N SER A 9 -0.51 -9.05 -2.60
CA SER A 9 -1.57 -9.49 -1.68
C SER A 9 -1.17 -10.79 -0.94
N GLY A 10 -0.64 -11.79 -1.65
CA GLY A 10 -0.15 -13.02 -1.03
C GLY A 10 1.01 -12.79 -0.04
N LEU A 11 1.93 -11.88 -0.37
CA LEU A 11 3.02 -11.49 0.53
C LEU A 11 2.51 -10.80 1.79
N SER A 12 1.62 -9.81 1.67
CA SER A 12 1.03 -9.12 2.82
C SER A 12 0.25 -10.07 3.72
N GLY A 13 -0.50 -11.01 3.13
CA GLY A 13 -1.20 -12.05 3.88
C GLY A 13 -0.24 -12.97 4.66
N ALA A 14 0.81 -13.46 4.01
CA ALA A 14 1.82 -14.32 4.65
C ALA A 14 2.59 -13.59 5.76
N LEU A 15 2.95 -12.31 5.55
CA LEU A 15 3.60 -11.48 6.56
C LEU A 15 2.69 -11.23 7.77
N GLY A 16 1.40 -10.99 7.53
CA GLY A 16 0.41 -10.85 8.60
C GLY A 16 0.35 -12.08 9.49
N LEU A 17 0.31 -13.28 8.90
CA LEU A 17 0.35 -14.55 9.64
C LEU A 17 1.66 -14.73 10.41
N LEU A 18 2.80 -14.45 9.78
CA LEU A 18 4.12 -14.58 10.42
C LEU A 18 4.27 -13.66 11.64
N LEU A 19 3.83 -12.40 11.53
CA LEU A 19 3.90 -11.44 12.63
C LEU A 19 2.93 -11.81 13.76
N ASN A 20 1.75 -12.36 13.43
CA ASN A 20 0.80 -12.88 14.42
C ASN A 20 1.36 -14.09 15.19
N ASP A 21 2.05 -15.00 14.50
CA ASP A 21 2.56 -16.25 15.07
C ASP A 21 3.97 -16.10 15.66
N GLY A 22 4.64 -14.97 15.45
CA GLY A 22 6.01 -14.69 15.90
C GLY A 22 6.22 -14.71 17.42
N HIS A 23 5.14 -14.73 18.21
CA HIS A 23 5.21 -14.80 19.68
C HIS A 23 5.77 -16.13 20.22
N PHE A 24 5.82 -17.20 19.41
CA PHE A 24 6.34 -18.50 19.83
C PHE A 24 7.87 -18.63 19.73
N VAL A 25 8.56 -17.61 19.23
CA VAL A 25 10.00 -17.68 18.95
C VAL A 25 10.82 -17.30 20.19
N SER A 26 11.69 -18.21 20.64
CA SER A 26 12.45 -18.05 21.88
C SER A 26 13.87 -17.49 21.69
N GLY A 27 14.45 -17.63 20.50
CA GLY A 27 15.80 -17.16 20.19
C GLY A 27 15.87 -15.63 20.03
N SER A 28 16.98 -15.04 20.48
CA SER A 28 17.16 -13.58 20.47
C SER A 28 17.34 -13.00 19.06
N ILE A 29 18.01 -13.75 18.17
CA ILE A 29 18.28 -13.32 16.79
C ILE A 29 16.97 -13.26 16.01
N GLU A 30 16.13 -14.28 16.15
CA GLU A 30 14.85 -14.36 15.46
C GLU A 30 13.87 -13.28 15.94
N LYS A 31 13.91 -12.93 17.23
CA LYS A 31 13.14 -11.79 17.76
C LYS A 31 13.58 -10.46 17.15
N ASP A 32 14.89 -10.24 17.00
CA ASP A 32 15.40 -9.04 16.37
C ASP A 32 15.00 -8.95 14.87
N LEU A 33 15.06 -10.07 14.15
CA LEU A 33 14.61 -10.16 12.75
C LEU A 33 13.10 -9.91 12.62
N LEU A 34 12.28 -10.47 13.50
CA LEU A 34 10.83 -10.22 13.50
C LEU A 34 10.50 -8.77 13.83
N ARG A 35 11.26 -8.13 14.73
CA ARG A 35 11.13 -6.68 15.01
C ARG A 35 11.44 -5.87 13.76
N GLU A 36 12.57 -6.12 13.10
CA GLU A 36 12.96 -5.40 11.89
C GLU A 36 11.93 -5.61 10.76
N LEU A 37 11.42 -6.83 10.61
CA LEU A 37 10.37 -7.14 9.65
C LEU A 37 9.07 -6.39 9.96
N SER A 38 8.67 -6.30 11.23
CA SER A 38 7.50 -5.51 11.65
C SER A 38 7.67 -4.04 11.30
N GLU A 39 8.83 -3.46 11.65
CA GLU A 39 9.13 -2.06 11.35
C GLU A 39 9.13 -1.78 9.84
N LEU A 40 9.66 -2.72 9.03
CA LEU A 40 9.63 -2.60 7.58
C LEU A 40 8.21 -2.71 7.03
N THR A 41 7.42 -3.62 7.57
CA THR A 41 6.01 -3.80 7.19
C THR A 41 5.21 -2.53 7.48
N ASP A 42 5.43 -1.89 8.63
CA ASP A 42 4.76 -0.64 8.98
C ASP A 42 5.16 0.51 8.04
N LYS A 43 6.43 0.62 7.64
CA LYS A 43 6.86 1.60 6.63
C LYS A 43 6.15 1.39 5.29
N ILE A 44 5.99 0.13 4.86
CA ILE A 44 5.28 -0.21 3.62
C ILE A 44 3.80 0.17 3.73
N ARG A 45 3.15 -0.12 4.86
CA ARG A 45 1.74 0.26 5.10
C ARG A 45 1.55 1.78 5.01
N ILE A 46 2.42 2.56 5.64
CA ILE A 46 2.40 4.03 5.58
C ILE A 46 2.57 4.50 4.13
N ALA A 47 3.50 3.93 3.37
CA ALA A 47 3.73 4.30 1.98
C ALA A 47 2.50 4.03 1.09
N ILE A 48 1.82 2.89 1.29
CA ILE A 48 0.58 2.55 0.58
C ILE A 48 -0.53 3.55 0.94
N ALA A 49 -0.71 3.86 2.23
CA ALA A 49 -1.71 4.84 2.67
C ALA A 49 -1.48 6.23 2.04
N LEU A 50 -0.22 6.68 1.98
CA LEU A 50 0.16 7.93 1.30
C LEU A 50 -0.13 7.89 -0.20
N HIS A 51 0.13 6.75 -0.86
CA HIS A 51 -0.20 6.57 -2.27
C HIS A 51 -1.72 6.69 -2.50
N VAL A 52 -2.52 5.96 -1.74
CA VAL A 52 -3.99 5.97 -1.84
C VAL A 52 -4.56 7.37 -1.59
N ASP A 53 -4.08 8.08 -0.58
CA ASP A 53 -4.50 9.47 -0.31
C ASP A 53 -4.12 10.41 -1.48
N ALA A 54 -2.91 10.28 -2.04
CA ALA A 54 -2.50 11.06 -3.21
C ALA A 54 -3.36 10.76 -4.46
N VAL A 55 -3.70 9.49 -4.70
CA VAL A 55 -4.61 9.07 -5.77
C VAL A 55 -5.98 9.74 -5.58
N ASN A 56 -6.57 9.60 -4.40
CA ASN A 56 -7.89 10.16 -4.08
C ASN A 56 -7.91 11.68 -4.23
N ARG A 57 -6.93 12.39 -3.68
CA ARG A 57 -6.82 13.85 -3.82
C ARG A 57 -6.68 14.29 -5.27
N THR A 58 -5.88 13.58 -6.05
CA THR A 58 -5.68 13.89 -7.47
C THR A 58 -6.98 13.68 -8.25
N GLN A 59 -7.70 12.58 -8.01
CA GLN A 59 -8.99 12.33 -8.65
C GLN A 59 -10.02 13.41 -8.28
N MET A 60 -10.12 13.79 -7.00
CA MET A 60 -11.03 14.85 -6.54
C MET A 60 -10.75 16.20 -7.18
N VAL A 61 -9.47 16.60 -7.27
CA VAL A 61 -9.08 17.86 -7.91
C VAL A 61 -9.38 17.83 -9.41
N ARG A 62 -9.05 16.73 -10.09
CA ARG A 62 -9.29 16.56 -11.54
C ARG A 62 -10.76 16.38 -11.89
N ALA A 63 -11.62 16.09 -10.92
CA ALA A 63 -13.07 16.06 -11.11
C ALA A 63 -13.68 17.48 -11.24
N LYS A 64 -12.99 18.52 -10.75
CA LYS A 64 -13.51 19.90 -10.78
C LYS A 64 -13.69 20.42 -12.22
N PRO A 65 -14.75 21.19 -12.51
CA PRO A 65 -15.02 21.70 -13.86
C PRO A 65 -13.87 22.48 -14.48
N VAL A 66 -13.18 23.31 -13.68
CA VAL A 66 -12.01 24.09 -14.13
C VAL A 66 -10.90 23.19 -14.69
N PHE A 67 -10.62 22.05 -14.05
CA PHE A 67 -9.60 21.10 -14.53
C PHE A 67 -10.02 20.41 -15.83
N ARG A 68 -11.32 20.14 -16.01
CA ARG A 68 -11.86 19.48 -17.19
C ARG A 68 -11.99 20.41 -18.40
N ILE A 69 -12.56 21.60 -18.20
CA ILE A 69 -12.80 22.61 -19.25
C ILE A 69 -11.47 23.14 -19.79
N PHE A 70 -10.56 23.52 -18.90
CA PHE A 70 -9.25 24.05 -19.29
C PHE A 70 -8.20 22.97 -19.51
N ARG A 71 -8.57 21.68 -19.42
CA ARG A 71 -7.67 20.52 -19.62
C ARG A 71 -6.36 20.66 -18.84
N LEU A 72 -6.43 21.12 -17.59
CA LEU A 72 -5.25 21.45 -16.78
C LEU A 72 -4.36 20.24 -16.46
N ALA A 73 -4.92 19.02 -16.54
CA ALA A 73 -4.18 17.76 -16.39
C ALA A 73 -3.79 17.11 -17.74
N GLY A 74 -4.01 17.79 -18.86
CA GLY A 74 -3.71 17.29 -20.20
C GLY A 74 -4.42 15.98 -20.54
N SER A 75 -3.67 15.04 -21.11
CA SER A 75 -4.11 13.68 -21.48
C SER A 75 -3.65 12.61 -20.48
N ALA A 76 -3.15 13.01 -19.31
CA ALA A 76 -2.68 12.04 -18.33
C ALA A 76 -3.84 11.14 -17.87
N PRO A 77 -3.69 9.81 -17.81
CA PRO A 77 -4.71 8.94 -17.25
C PRO A 77 -4.99 9.29 -15.79
N LEU A 78 -6.18 8.97 -15.29
CA LEU A 78 -6.46 9.14 -13.86
C LEU A 78 -5.59 8.13 -13.07
N PRO A 79 -4.97 8.55 -11.96
CA PRO A 79 -4.27 7.61 -11.10
C PRO A 79 -5.29 6.65 -10.50
N VAL A 80 -4.87 5.41 -10.23
CA VAL A 80 -5.73 4.34 -9.71
C VAL A 80 -5.05 3.67 -8.53
N THR A 81 -5.84 3.15 -7.61
CA THR A 81 -5.37 2.24 -6.56
C THR A 81 -5.43 0.80 -7.06
N TYR A 82 -4.69 -0.07 -6.39
CA TYR A 82 -4.68 -1.50 -6.69
C TYR A 82 -5.38 -2.32 -5.61
N GLU A 83 -5.81 -3.54 -5.96
CA GLU A 83 -6.56 -4.41 -5.07
C GLU A 83 -5.79 -4.74 -3.78
N PHE A 84 -4.47 -4.92 -3.87
CA PHE A 84 -3.62 -5.20 -2.71
C PHE A 84 -3.51 -4.03 -1.71
N GLU A 85 -3.89 -2.81 -2.12
CA GLU A 85 -3.82 -1.61 -1.28
C GLU A 85 -5.09 -1.42 -0.43
N ALA A 86 -6.17 -2.14 -0.74
CA ALA A 86 -7.45 -2.02 -0.05
C ALA A 86 -7.38 -2.57 1.39
N ASP A 87 -6.64 -3.64 1.62
CA ASP A 87 -6.53 -4.33 2.92
C ASP A 87 -5.57 -3.63 3.89
N VAL A 88 -4.96 -2.51 3.48
CA VAL A 88 -4.00 -1.73 4.28
C VAL A 88 -4.69 -0.62 5.10
N LEU A 89 -5.92 -0.26 4.75
CA LEU A 89 -6.76 0.76 5.41
C LEU A 89 -7.80 0.11 6.33
#